data_AF-A0A8H8C8F4-F1
#
_entry.id   AF-A0A8H8C8F4-F1
#
_cell.length_a   1.000
_cell.length_b   1.000
_cell.length_c   1.000
_cell.angle_alpha   90.00
_cell.angle_beta   90.00
_cell.angle_gamma   90.00
#
_symmetry.space_group_name_H-M   'P 1'
#
loop_
_entity.id
_entity.type
_entity.pdbx_description
1 polymer ?
#
loop_
_entity_poly.entity_id
_entity_poly.type
_entity_poly.pdbx_seq_one_letter_code
_entity_poly.pdbx_strand_id
1 'polypeptide(L)'
;MPPISSSKPSKPLPQCTHPTLCYTPTPHAQKAGYIRPTLSQRLAAATPTGTLPALLPNSNSKSKSKPEPGSESESKIYPSPLVLPGSEISLFPQERGQSLRGWLRNSNEGKGKEKGNKRGKERGRGFDYELVARYVGVFYHGLEVKVLPEGEFAWLLDEYGDVDSEGTTTVREKGKGKSKAKPAMDFENDPKMGLRSSSSNEYTTIRSRPTPNYPYSNQLNLNDILDFAIASLPHDAYALLMLLEHDLYEDEEDEFVCGRAYGGSRVAVVSGARYWPGFDEEENVERVHGWPASHCERFLETLVVDEEGLESGREKERDVKRSVAVGGEASEGGDGATPLQRALKVYTPPATTKALTLLHIARLARTASHELGHCFGIAHCTYYACIMQGSASLAEDARQPPYLCPVDEAKVLRATGNGAVSERRMESWRRERLLAMMVCCREVVEEWGVDGKGSMFECLEKWFEALLEREEGSKREGKERERVVIDLTMDD
;
A
#
# COMPACT_ATOMS: atom_id res chain seq x y z
N MET A 1 14.15 8.36 15.63
CA MET A 1 13.02 9.29 15.39
C MET A 1 12.99 10.34 16.49
N PRO A 2 12.85 11.66 16.18
CA PRO A 2 12.61 12.66 17.22
C PRO A 2 11.30 12.34 17.95
N PRO A 3 11.21 12.58 19.27
CA PRO A 3 9.94 12.43 19.97
C PRO A 3 8.89 13.30 19.26
N ILE A 4 7.69 12.76 19.03
CA ILE A 4 6.54 13.58 18.63
C ILE A 4 6.44 14.66 19.69
N SER A 5 6.80 15.90 19.33
CA SER A 5 7.02 16.97 20.29
C SER A 5 5.83 17.05 21.25
N SER A 6 6.11 17.04 22.55
CA SER A 6 5.13 17.31 23.61
C SER A 6 4.70 18.80 23.63
N SER A 7 5.13 19.59 22.64
CA SER A 7 4.65 20.95 22.45
C SER A 7 3.15 20.93 22.22
N LYS A 8 2.39 21.34 23.26
CA LYS A 8 0.95 21.61 23.35
C LYS A 8 0.06 20.73 22.46
N PRO A 9 -0.93 19.98 23.01
CA PRO A 9 -1.83 19.17 22.20
C PRO A 9 -2.36 20.01 21.04
N SER A 10 -1.97 19.64 19.81
CA SER A 10 -2.52 20.24 18.61
C SER A 10 -4.03 20.10 18.73
N LYS A 11 -4.77 21.18 18.50
CA LYS A 11 -6.24 21.11 18.53
C LYS A 11 -6.67 19.90 17.69
N PRO A 12 -7.63 19.09 18.15
CA PRO A 12 -8.10 17.95 17.38
C PRO A 12 -8.51 18.44 15.99
N LEU A 13 -7.96 17.78 14.97
CA LEU A 13 -8.28 18.11 13.59
C LEU A 13 -9.78 17.84 13.35
N PRO A 14 -10.47 18.71 12.60
CA PRO A 14 -11.88 18.48 12.31
C PRO A 14 -12.03 17.22 11.45
N GLN A 15 -12.99 16.36 11.80
CA GLN A 15 -13.40 15.28 10.91
C GLN A 15 -14.11 15.87 9.68
N CYS A 16 -13.88 15.29 8.50
CA CYS A 16 -14.65 15.65 7.32
C CYS A 16 -16.14 15.30 7.51
N THR A 17 -17.01 16.29 7.34
CA THR A 17 -18.48 16.14 7.50
C THR A 17 -19.23 16.16 6.17
N HIS A 18 -18.53 16.20 5.03
CA HIS A 18 -19.15 16.19 3.72
C HIS A 18 -19.79 14.82 3.44
N PRO A 19 -21.06 14.78 2.99
CA PRO A 19 -21.80 13.53 2.86
C PRO A 19 -21.46 12.76 1.57
N THR A 20 -20.93 13.45 0.56
CA THR A 20 -20.77 12.91 -0.78
C THR A 20 -19.37 12.37 -1.01
N LEU A 21 -19.32 11.14 -1.55
CA LEU A 21 -18.10 10.43 -1.88
C LEU A 21 -18.00 10.19 -3.38
N CYS A 22 -16.78 10.35 -3.90
CA CYS A 22 -16.43 10.09 -5.28
C CYS A 22 -16.05 8.62 -5.50
N TYR A 23 -16.80 7.93 -6.36
CA TYR A 23 -16.57 6.52 -6.73
C TYR A 23 -16.06 6.35 -8.18
N THR A 24 -16.05 7.44 -8.93
CA THR A 24 -15.68 7.53 -10.34
C THR A 24 -14.37 8.29 -10.50
N PRO A 25 -13.70 8.20 -11.67
CA PRO A 25 -12.49 8.98 -11.89
C PRO A 25 -12.74 10.47 -11.59
N THR A 26 -11.78 11.10 -10.95
CA THR A 26 -11.73 12.54 -10.68
C THR A 26 -11.82 13.34 -11.98
N PRO A 27 -12.28 14.61 -11.96
CA PRO A 27 -12.34 15.45 -13.16
C PRO A 27 -11.00 15.56 -13.90
N HIS A 28 -9.88 15.61 -13.16
CA HIS A 28 -8.53 15.68 -13.72
C HIS A 28 -8.13 14.44 -14.54
N ALA A 29 -8.76 13.28 -14.32
CA ALA A 29 -8.48 12.05 -15.07
C ALA A 29 -8.54 12.25 -16.60
N GLN A 30 -9.52 13.03 -17.07
CA GLN A 30 -9.69 13.31 -18.49
C GLN A 30 -8.54 14.18 -19.03
N LYS A 31 -8.08 15.17 -18.25
CA LYS A 31 -6.94 16.04 -18.61
C LYS A 31 -5.65 15.24 -18.66
N ALA A 32 -5.45 14.35 -17.70
CA ALA A 32 -4.33 13.42 -17.67
C ALA A 32 -4.38 12.36 -18.79
N GLY A 33 -5.51 12.18 -19.48
CA GLY A 33 -5.66 11.13 -20.50
C GLY A 33 -5.85 9.72 -19.92
N TYR A 34 -6.13 9.60 -18.61
CA TYR A 34 -6.50 8.33 -18.00
C TYR A 34 -7.95 7.98 -18.35
N ILE A 35 -8.14 6.80 -18.95
CA ILE A 35 -9.45 6.23 -19.25
C ILE A 35 -9.64 4.98 -18.41
N ARG A 36 -10.55 5.02 -17.44
CA ARG A 36 -10.87 3.85 -16.64
C ARG A 36 -11.43 2.73 -17.53
N PRO A 37 -10.89 1.49 -17.45
CA PRO A 37 -11.44 0.36 -18.17
C PRO A 37 -12.93 0.13 -17.83
N THR A 38 -13.73 -0.32 -18.79
CA THR A 38 -15.16 -0.58 -18.60
C THR A 38 -15.40 -1.68 -17.56
N LEU A 39 -16.60 -1.74 -16.96
CA LEU A 39 -16.95 -2.81 -16.00
C LEU A 39 -16.61 -4.20 -16.56
N SER A 40 -17.03 -4.51 -17.78
CA SER A 40 -16.75 -5.80 -18.41
C SER A 40 -15.26 -6.08 -18.58
N GLN A 41 -14.45 -5.06 -18.91
CA GLN A 41 -13.00 -5.19 -19.01
C GLN A 41 -12.36 -5.45 -17.64
N ARG A 42 -12.81 -4.77 -16.58
CA ARG A 42 -12.28 -4.95 -15.24
C ARG A 42 -12.64 -6.32 -14.65
N LEU A 43 -13.90 -6.73 -14.79
CA LEU A 43 -14.35 -8.07 -14.41
C LEU A 43 -13.58 -9.14 -15.19
N ALA A 44 -13.40 -8.97 -16.51
CA ALA A 44 -12.58 -9.87 -17.31
C ALA A 44 -11.11 -9.88 -16.86
N ALA A 45 -10.55 -8.74 -16.45
CA ALA A 45 -9.18 -8.64 -15.96
C ALA A 45 -8.93 -9.42 -14.67
N ALA A 46 -9.97 -9.68 -13.87
CA ALA A 46 -9.90 -10.54 -12.69
C ALA A 46 -10.02 -12.05 -13.00
N THR A 47 -10.22 -12.43 -14.28
CA THR A 47 -10.36 -13.84 -14.69
C THR A 47 -9.05 -14.40 -15.27
N PRO A 48 -8.78 -15.72 -15.12
CA PRO A 48 -7.59 -16.36 -15.70
C PRO A 48 -7.56 -16.31 -17.24
N THR A 49 -8.73 -16.33 -17.89
CA THR A 49 -8.86 -16.31 -19.36
C THR A 49 -8.87 -14.91 -19.94
N GLY A 50 -9.07 -13.88 -19.10
CA GLY A 50 -9.26 -12.51 -19.57
C GLY A 50 -10.61 -12.32 -20.28
N THR A 51 -11.60 -13.16 -19.98
CA THR A 51 -12.93 -13.16 -20.60
C THR A 51 -13.99 -13.42 -19.54
N LEU A 52 -15.16 -12.81 -19.69
CA LEU A 52 -16.31 -13.13 -18.85
C LEU A 52 -16.85 -14.54 -19.18
N PRO A 53 -17.20 -15.36 -18.18
CA PRO A 53 -17.92 -16.62 -18.42
C PRO A 53 -19.23 -16.36 -19.16
N ALA A 54 -19.62 -17.25 -20.08
CA ALA A 54 -20.80 -17.12 -20.96
C ALA A 54 -22.17 -17.18 -20.24
N LEU A 55 -22.20 -17.05 -18.91
CA LEU A 55 -23.41 -17.13 -18.07
C LEU A 55 -24.05 -15.77 -17.77
N LEU A 56 -23.51 -14.67 -18.31
CA LEU A 56 -24.29 -13.44 -18.43
C LEU A 56 -25.15 -13.54 -19.70
N PRO A 57 -26.46 -13.22 -19.65
CA PRO A 57 -27.30 -13.29 -20.84
C PRO A 57 -26.66 -12.49 -21.97
N ASN A 58 -26.43 -13.16 -23.10
CA ASN A 58 -25.82 -12.60 -24.29
C ASN A 58 -26.46 -11.26 -24.65
N SER A 59 -25.72 -10.15 -24.58
CA SER A 59 -26.09 -8.86 -25.17
C SER A 59 -25.91 -8.89 -26.69
N ASN A 60 -26.50 -9.90 -27.35
CA ASN A 60 -26.72 -9.87 -28.80
C ASN A 60 -28.09 -9.27 -29.08
N SER A 61 -28.25 -7.98 -28.78
CA SER A 61 -29.24 -7.16 -29.44
C SER A 61 -28.59 -5.85 -29.84
N LYS A 62 -28.64 -5.54 -31.13
CA LYS A 62 -28.28 -4.23 -31.68
C LYS A 62 -29.28 -3.20 -31.13
N SER A 63 -29.03 -2.64 -29.96
CA SER A 63 -29.69 -1.43 -29.50
C SER A 63 -28.64 -0.47 -28.95
N LYS A 64 -28.59 0.72 -29.56
CA LYS A 64 -27.91 1.88 -28.97
C LYS A 64 -28.75 2.31 -27.76
N SER A 65 -28.41 1.83 -26.57
CA SER A 65 -28.99 2.33 -25.31
C SER A 65 -27.94 2.44 -24.22
N LYS A 66 -28.12 3.49 -23.41
CA LYS A 66 -27.37 4.00 -22.26
C LYS A 66 -26.70 2.95 -21.34
N PRO A 67 -25.66 3.35 -20.57
CA PRO A 67 -24.88 2.42 -19.74
C PRO A 67 -25.77 1.69 -18.73
N GLU A 68 -25.54 0.38 -18.62
CA GLU A 68 -26.36 -0.55 -17.83
C GLU A 68 -26.28 -0.30 -16.31
N PRO A 69 -27.35 -0.63 -15.55
CA PRO A 69 -27.44 -0.47 -14.10
C PRO A 69 -26.40 -1.23 -13.26
N GLY A 70 -25.62 -2.14 -13.85
CA GLY A 70 -24.57 -2.91 -13.15
C GLY A 70 -23.28 -2.14 -12.86
N SER A 71 -23.04 -1.01 -13.54
CA SER A 71 -21.77 -0.24 -13.44
C SER A 71 -21.61 0.56 -12.14
N GLU A 72 -22.71 1.03 -11.56
CA GLU A 72 -22.71 1.79 -10.31
C GLU A 72 -22.54 0.89 -9.08
N SER A 73 -23.13 -0.31 -9.09
CA SER A 73 -23.09 -1.27 -7.99
C SER A 73 -21.66 -1.68 -7.62
N GLU A 74 -20.84 -2.04 -8.61
CA GLU A 74 -19.45 -2.44 -8.36
C GLU A 74 -18.59 -1.24 -7.95
N SER A 75 -18.76 -0.08 -8.61
CA SER A 75 -17.99 1.13 -8.30
C SER A 75 -18.25 1.61 -6.87
N LYS A 76 -19.45 1.37 -6.33
CA LYS A 76 -19.82 1.64 -4.93
C LYS A 76 -19.14 0.68 -3.93
N ILE A 77 -18.63 -0.47 -4.38
CA ILE A 77 -17.83 -1.40 -3.55
C ILE A 77 -16.34 -1.09 -3.69
N TYR A 78 -15.87 -1.01 -4.94
CA TYR A 78 -14.49 -0.71 -5.30
C TYR A 78 -14.46 0.56 -6.18
N PRO A 79 -14.13 1.73 -5.60
CA PRO A 79 -14.01 3.00 -6.32
C PRO A 79 -12.97 2.94 -7.46
N SER A 80 -12.97 3.94 -8.34
CA SER A 80 -11.82 4.18 -9.23
C SER A 80 -10.59 4.64 -8.46
N PRO A 81 -9.39 4.54 -9.07
CA PRO A 81 -8.25 5.32 -8.63
C PRO A 81 -8.60 6.82 -8.54
N LEU A 82 -7.99 7.52 -7.59
CA LEU A 82 -8.03 8.98 -7.51
C LEU A 82 -6.91 9.54 -8.42
N VAL A 83 -7.27 10.08 -9.58
CA VAL A 83 -6.29 10.63 -10.55
C VAL A 83 -6.19 12.13 -10.36
N LEU A 84 -5.21 12.55 -9.57
CA LEU A 84 -5.05 13.95 -9.18
C LEU A 84 -3.83 14.57 -9.89
N PRO A 85 -3.73 15.90 -9.97
CA PRO A 85 -2.49 16.54 -10.41
C PRO A 85 -1.28 16.01 -9.63
N GLY A 86 -0.18 15.74 -10.35
CA GLY A 86 1.04 15.17 -9.78
C GLY A 86 0.96 13.71 -9.31
N SER A 87 -0.19 13.05 -9.41
CA SER A 87 -0.35 11.65 -9.01
C SER A 87 0.29 10.70 -10.03
N GLU A 88 0.76 9.52 -9.63
CA GLU A 88 1.51 8.62 -10.53
C GLU A 88 0.73 8.28 -11.81
N ILE A 89 -0.55 7.93 -11.68
CA ILE A 89 -1.43 7.66 -12.83
C ILE A 89 -1.61 8.91 -13.71
N SER A 90 -1.55 10.11 -13.14
CA SER A 90 -1.58 11.36 -13.92
C SER A 90 -0.28 11.60 -14.67
N LEU A 91 0.87 11.23 -14.11
CA LEU A 91 2.18 11.37 -14.74
C LEU A 91 2.40 10.32 -15.83
N PHE A 92 1.87 9.11 -15.62
CA PHE A 92 2.03 7.95 -16.52
C PHE A 92 0.68 7.33 -16.93
N PRO A 93 -0.22 8.10 -17.59
CA PRO A 93 -1.58 7.66 -17.90
C PRO A 93 -1.66 6.48 -18.88
N GLN A 94 -0.56 6.21 -19.59
CA GLN A 94 -0.45 5.10 -20.53
C GLN A 94 -0.14 3.77 -19.84
N GLU A 95 0.29 3.79 -18.58
CA GLU A 95 0.55 2.58 -17.82
C GLU A 95 -0.75 1.82 -17.57
N ARG A 96 -0.80 0.61 -18.12
CA ARG A 96 -1.96 -0.27 -17.99
C ARG A 96 -1.77 -1.20 -16.82
N GLY A 97 -2.78 -1.27 -15.97
CA GLY A 97 -2.82 -2.24 -14.89
C GLY A 97 -2.66 -3.67 -15.41
N GLN A 98 -1.88 -4.47 -14.71
CA GLN A 98 -1.68 -5.86 -15.05
C GLN A 98 -2.95 -6.68 -14.74
N SER A 99 -3.50 -7.40 -15.71
CA SER A 99 -4.63 -8.32 -15.48
C SER A 99 -4.15 -9.64 -14.83
N LEU A 100 -5.06 -10.43 -14.25
CA LEU A 100 -4.76 -11.77 -13.74
C LEU A 100 -4.16 -12.66 -14.84
N ARG A 101 -4.74 -12.64 -16.05
CA ARG A 101 -4.18 -13.36 -17.20
C ARG A 101 -2.76 -12.91 -17.55
N GLY A 102 -2.51 -11.61 -17.54
CA GLY A 102 -1.18 -11.05 -17.80
C GLY A 102 -0.18 -11.52 -16.75
N TRP A 103 -0.58 -11.47 -15.47
CA TRP A 103 0.20 -11.97 -14.35
C TRP A 103 0.53 -13.47 -14.48
N LEU A 104 -0.47 -14.31 -14.77
CA LEU A 104 -0.28 -15.76 -14.93
C LEU A 104 0.71 -16.15 -16.03
N ARG A 105 0.82 -15.34 -17.09
CA ARG A 105 1.79 -15.57 -18.17
C ARG A 105 3.23 -15.29 -17.73
N ASN A 106 3.42 -14.38 -16.79
CA ASN A 106 4.74 -13.98 -16.29
C ASN A 106 5.15 -14.78 -15.04
N SER A 107 4.20 -15.36 -14.30
CA SER A 107 4.45 -16.03 -13.01
C SER A 107 4.94 -17.49 -13.11
N ASN A 108 5.23 -18.02 -14.30
CA ASN A 108 5.57 -19.44 -14.49
C ASN A 108 7.05 -19.80 -14.18
N GLU A 109 7.84 -18.91 -13.58
CA GLU A 109 9.29 -19.07 -13.43
C GLU A 109 9.81 -19.40 -12.01
N GLY A 110 8.97 -19.67 -11.01
CA GLY A 110 9.52 -20.08 -9.70
C GLY A 110 8.51 -20.59 -8.68
N LYS A 111 8.56 -21.89 -8.38
CA LYS A 111 7.87 -22.48 -7.21
C LYS A 111 8.85 -23.33 -6.40
N GLY A 112 9.43 -22.73 -5.37
CA GLY A 112 10.12 -23.44 -4.28
C GLY A 112 9.11 -24.07 -3.31
N LYS A 113 9.45 -25.21 -2.70
CA LYS A 113 8.62 -25.94 -1.73
C LYS A 113 9.04 -25.58 -0.30
N GLU A 114 8.07 -25.21 0.53
CA GLU A 114 8.23 -24.80 1.93
C GLU A 114 8.13 -25.99 2.91
N LYS A 115 8.89 -25.98 4.00
CA LYS A 115 8.72 -26.86 5.19
C LYS A 115 8.91 -26.03 6.46
N GLY A 116 7.84 -25.89 7.25
CA GLY A 116 7.83 -25.08 8.47
C GLY A 116 8.48 -25.74 9.70
N ASN A 117 8.97 -24.91 10.61
CA ASN A 117 9.33 -25.29 11.98
C ASN A 117 9.01 -24.14 12.94
N LYS A 118 8.37 -24.43 14.07
CA LYS A 118 7.88 -23.44 15.06
C LYS A 118 8.83 -23.31 16.25
N ARG A 119 9.15 -22.07 16.67
CA ARG A 119 9.48 -21.71 18.06
C ARG A 119 9.05 -20.27 18.37
N GLY A 120 8.46 -20.06 19.54
CA GLY A 120 7.96 -18.77 20.03
C GLY A 120 9.05 -17.87 20.60
N LYS A 121 8.74 -16.57 20.75
CA LYS A 121 9.68 -15.57 21.28
C LYS A 121 8.98 -14.53 22.18
N GLU A 122 9.72 -14.09 23.19
CA GLU A 122 9.46 -12.98 24.11
C GLU A 122 9.58 -11.60 23.41
N ARG A 123 8.86 -10.61 23.95
CA ARG A 123 8.76 -9.22 23.44
C ARG A 123 9.85 -8.31 24.00
N GLY A 124 10.69 -7.77 23.12
CA GLY A 124 11.57 -6.62 23.40
C GLY A 124 10.86 -5.28 23.15
N ARG A 125 11.20 -4.24 23.91
CA ARG A 125 10.68 -2.88 23.73
C ARG A 125 11.49 -2.16 22.64
N GLY A 126 11.01 -2.22 21.41
CA GLY A 126 11.44 -1.45 20.26
C GLY A 126 10.23 -1.09 19.39
N PHE A 127 10.46 -0.41 18.27
CA PHE A 127 9.45 -0.18 17.25
C PHE A 127 8.65 -1.46 16.93
N ASP A 128 7.32 -1.37 16.85
CA ASP A 128 6.44 -2.55 16.78
C ASP A 128 6.37 -3.14 15.35
N TYR A 129 7.52 -3.64 14.89
CA TYR A 129 7.62 -4.42 13.64
C TYR A 129 6.78 -5.70 13.69
N GLU A 130 6.42 -6.18 14.88
CA GLU A 130 5.56 -7.35 15.08
C GLU A 130 4.12 -7.08 14.60
N LEU A 131 3.61 -5.86 14.80
CA LEU A 131 2.32 -5.47 14.23
C LEU A 131 2.35 -5.46 12.70
N VAL A 132 3.43 -4.95 12.09
CA VAL A 132 3.60 -5.00 10.62
C VAL A 132 3.66 -6.45 10.13
N ALA A 133 4.47 -7.30 10.78
CA ALA A 133 4.60 -8.72 10.45
C ALA A 133 3.26 -9.47 10.56
N ARG A 134 2.50 -9.24 11.65
CA ARG A 134 1.16 -9.80 11.85
C ARG A 134 0.20 -9.34 10.74
N TYR A 135 0.16 -8.04 10.45
CA TYR A 135 -0.72 -7.50 9.40
C TYR A 135 -0.40 -8.10 8.03
N VAL A 136 0.87 -8.10 7.63
CA VAL A 136 1.33 -8.65 6.36
C VAL A 136 1.04 -10.15 6.25
N GLY A 137 1.24 -10.92 7.33
CA GLY A 137 0.96 -12.36 7.33
C GLY A 137 -0.53 -12.69 7.13
N VAL A 138 -1.40 -11.84 7.64
CA VAL A 138 -2.86 -11.96 7.41
C VAL A 138 -3.23 -11.44 6.02
N PHE A 139 -2.58 -10.38 5.54
CA PHE A 139 -2.81 -9.80 4.22
C PHE A 139 -2.48 -10.80 3.10
N TYR A 140 -1.34 -11.48 3.22
CA TYR A 140 -0.91 -12.60 2.38
C TYR A 140 -1.32 -13.95 2.98
N HIS A 141 -2.59 -14.05 3.35
CA HIS A 141 -3.18 -15.20 4.03
C HIS A 141 -2.71 -16.54 3.45
N GLY A 142 -2.21 -17.40 4.35
CA GLY A 142 -1.70 -18.73 4.03
C GLY A 142 -0.17 -18.83 4.00
N LEU A 143 0.54 -17.71 4.05
CA LEU A 143 2.00 -17.67 4.15
C LEU A 143 2.45 -17.37 5.58
N GLU A 144 3.53 -18.02 6.01
CA GLU A 144 4.14 -17.79 7.32
C GLU A 144 5.06 -16.56 7.25
N VAL A 145 4.88 -15.61 8.16
CA VAL A 145 5.81 -14.47 8.32
C VAL A 145 6.66 -14.72 9.56
N LYS A 146 7.99 -14.79 9.36
CA LYS A 146 8.97 -14.99 10.43
C LYS A 146 9.80 -13.72 10.59
N VAL A 147 9.77 -13.14 11.78
CA VAL A 147 10.68 -12.06 12.15
C VAL A 147 12.05 -12.67 12.43
N LEU A 148 13.07 -12.21 11.70
CA LEU A 148 14.45 -12.66 11.90
C LEU A 148 14.92 -12.29 13.31
N PRO A 149 15.79 -13.13 13.93
CA PRO A 149 16.25 -12.84 15.28
C PRO A 149 17.06 -11.54 15.32
N GLU A 150 16.94 -10.81 16.44
CA GLU A 150 17.77 -9.65 16.71
C GLU A 150 19.26 -10.01 16.57
N GLY A 151 20.00 -9.15 15.87
CA GLY A 151 21.41 -9.38 15.53
C GLY A 151 21.65 -10.22 14.28
N GLU A 152 20.61 -10.77 13.63
CA GLU A 152 20.75 -11.45 12.33
C GLU A 152 21.38 -10.52 11.31
N PHE A 153 20.86 -9.30 11.21
CA PHE A 153 21.44 -8.21 10.44
C PHE A 153 21.97 -7.12 11.37
N ALA A 154 23.18 -6.64 11.10
CA ALA A 154 23.84 -5.63 11.93
C ALA A 154 24.54 -4.56 11.08
N TRP A 155 24.34 -3.30 11.47
CA TRP A 155 25.10 -2.17 10.97
C TRP A 155 26.50 -2.17 11.58
N LEU A 156 27.52 -2.02 10.74
CA LEU A 156 28.91 -1.91 11.13
C LEU A 156 29.48 -0.58 10.61
N LEU A 157 30.18 0.15 11.48
CA LEU A 157 31.04 1.24 11.07
C LEU A 157 32.43 0.66 10.80
N ASP A 158 32.97 0.94 9.62
CA ASP A 158 34.29 0.50 9.23
C ASP A 158 35.36 1.30 9.99
N GLU A 159 35.64 0.86 11.23
CA GLU A 159 36.91 1.13 11.91
C GLU A 159 37.95 0.04 11.61
N TYR A 160 37.63 -0.93 10.74
CA TYR A 160 38.35 -2.18 10.56
C TYR A 160 38.83 -2.33 9.12
N GLY A 161 39.94 -1.64 8.81
CA GLY A 161 40.67 -1.85 7.57
C GLY A 161 40.99 -3.33 7.33
N ASP A 162 40.82 -3.73 6.06
CA ASP A 162 41.14 -5.02 5.44
C ASP A 162 40.90 -6.26 6.32
N VAL A 163 39.79 -6.94 6.05
CA VAL A 163 39.57 -8.30 6.53
C VAL A 163 40.32 -9.25 5.59
N ASP A 164 41.51 -9.68 5.99
CA ASP A 164 42.24 -10.73 5.28
C ASP A 164 41.40 -12.02 5.22
N SER A 165 41.57 -12.81 4.16
CA SER A 165 40.81 -14.04 3.83
C SER A 165 40.88 -15.18 4.85
N GLU A 166 41.42 -14.95 6.06
CA GLU A 166 41.54 -15.91 7.15
C GLU A 166 40.94 -15.41 8.49
N GLY A 167 40.18 -14.31 8.50
CA GLY A 167 39.30 -13.96 9.63
C GLY A 167 40.02 -13.62 10.95
N THR A 168 41.24 -13.09 10.90
CA THR A 168 41.97 -12.67 12.10
C THR A 168 42.11 -11.15 12.15
N THR A 169 41.47 -10.50 13.12
CA THR A 169 41.54 -9.04 13.33
C THR A 169 42.83 -8.64 14.05
N THR A 170 43.75 -7.92 13.37
CA THR A 170 44.89 -7.28 14.03
C THR A 170 44.58 -5.83 14.39
N VAL A 171 44.56 -5.52 15.69
CA VAL A 171 44.41 -4.16 16.22
C VAL A 171 45.69 -3.36 15.93
N ARG A 172 45.60 -2.31 15.10
CA ARG A 172 46.69 -1.33 14.93
C ARG A 172 46.58 -0.22 15.98
N GLU A 173 47.39 -0.27 17.03
CA GLU A 173 47.60 0.88 17.91
C GLU A 173 48.33 2.01 17.15
N LYS A 174 47.75 3.22 17.11
CA LYS A 174 48.45 4.43 16.62
C LYS A 174 48.98 5.28 17.78
N GLY A 175 50.29 5.45 17.79
CA GLY A 175 51.02 6.33 18.71
C GLY A 175 50.73 7.83 18.49
N LYS A 176 50.79 8.58 19.59
CA LYS A 176 50.56 10.04 19.66
C LYS A 176 51.63 10.84 18.91
N GLY A 177 51.21 11.64 17.92
CA GLY A 177 52.05 12.69 17.32
C GLY A 177 51.23 13.96 17.05
N LYS A 178 51.63 15.09 17.66
CA LYS A 178 51.01 16.42 17.49
C LYS A 178 51.47 17.07 16.19
N SER A 179 50.55 17.62 15.39
CA SER A 179 50.78 18.87 14.65
C SER A 179 49.46 19.51 14.18
N LYS A 180 49.44 20.84 14.17
CA LYS A 180 48.30 21.71 13.84
C LYS A 180 48.32 22.05 12.35
N ALA A 181 47.29 21.65 11.61
CA ALA A 181 46.82 22.28 10.38
C ALA A 181 45.34 21.89 10.18
N LYS A 182 44.50 22.82 9.69
CA LYS A 182 43.10 22.51 9.33
C LYS A 182 43.10 21.49 8.17
N PRO A 183 42.39 20.36 8.24
CA PRO A 183 42.35 19.43 7.11
C PRO A 183 41.38 19.94 6.04
N ALA A 184 41.79 19.79 4.78
CA ALA A 184 40.86 19.70 3.66
C ALA A 184 40.00 18.44 3.85
N MET A 185 38.76 18.44 3.34
CA MET A 185 37.88 17.27 3.43
C MET A 185 38.39 16.17 2.50
N ASP A 186 39.21 15.25 3.02
CA ASP A 186 39.63 14.03 2.35
C ASP A 186 38.52 12.98 2.49
N PHE A 187 37.67 12.82 1.46
CA PHE A 187 36.56 11.85 1.41
C PHE A 187 36.99 10.36 1.43
N GLU A 188 38.29 10.06 1.31
CA GLU A 188 38.80 8.67 1.25
C GLU A 188 38.93 7.99 2.63
N ASN A 189 38.86 8.73 3.74
CA ASN A 189 39.12 8.24 5.09
C ASN A 189 37.91 8.27 6.06
N ASP A 190 36.70 8.53 5.56
CA ASP A 190 35.50 8.47 6.40
C ASP A 190 35.12 6.99 6.67
N PRO A 191 34.77 6.62 7.93
CA PRO A 191 34.38 5.26 8.25
C PRO A 191 33.16 4.86 7.42
N LYS A 192 33.33 3.85 6.57
CA LYS A 192 32.27 3.37 5.68
C LYS A 192 31.26 2.57 6.48
N MET A 193 29.98 2.89 6.33
CA MET A 193 28.92 2.09 6.94
C MET A 193 28.66 0.85 6.10
N GLY A 194 28.50 -0.31 6.72
CA GLY A 194 28.13 -1.54 6.04
C GLY A 194 27.08 -2.31 6.80
N LEU A 195 26.40 -3.20 6.09
CA LEU A 195 25.39 -4.11 6.62
C LEU A 195 25.92 -5.54 6.53
N ARG A 196 25.82 -6.29 7.64
CA ARG A 196 26.32 -7.68 7.73
C ARG A 196 25.19 -8.63 8.10
N SER A 197 25.16 -9.81 7.48
CA SER A 197 24.38 -10.96 7.95
C SER A 197 25.25 -11.91 8.77
N SER A 198 24.75 -12.30 9.94
CA SER A 198 25.42 -13.29 10.78
C SER A 198 25.31 -14.73 10.26
N SER A 199 24.27 -15.04 9.48
CA SER A 199 24.01 -16.39 8.98
C SER A 199 24.63 -16.68 7.62
N SER A 200 24.61 -15.72 6.68
CA SER A 200 25.21 -15.88 5.35
C SER A 200 26.66 -15.42 5.27
N ASN A 201 27.17 -14.74 6.31
CA ASN A 201 28.45 -14.03 6.31
C ASN A 201 28.55 -12.98 5.17
N GLU A 202 27.39 -12.53 4.65
CA GLU A 202 27.30 -11.47 3.66
C GLU A 202 27.63 -10.12 4.31
N TYR A 203 28.37 -9.29 3.59
CA TYR A 203 28.66 -7.92 3.98
C TYR A 203 28.59 -7.01 2.76
N THR A 204 27.78 -5.96 2.86
CA THR A 204 27.65 -4.96 1.80
C THR A 204 27.91 -3.57 2.38
N THR A 205 28.84 -2.85 1.78
CA THR A 205 29.06 -1.43 2.09
C THR A 205 27.89 -0.61 1.57
N ILE A 206 27.33 0.26 2.41
CA ILE A 206 26.16 1.08 2.08
C ILE A 206 26.60 2.50 1.82
N ARG A 207 26.43 2.96 0.57
CA ARG A 207 26.68 4.34 0.18
C ARG A 207 25.68 5.25 0.89
N SER A 208 26.13 6.46 1.20
CA SER A 208 25.26 7.52 1.71
C SER A 208 25.51 8.81 0.96
N ARG A 209 24.51 9.69 0.94
CA ARG A 209 24.64 11.06 0.45
C ARG A 209 24.12 12.03 1.50
N PRO A 210 24.65 13.26 1.61
CA PRO A 210 24.06 14.29 2.46
C PRO A 210 22.63 14.58 2.01
N THR A 211 21.72 14.81 2.96
CA THR A 211 20.38 15.26 2.64
C THR A 211 20.41 16.79 2.49
N PRO A 212 20.08 17.36 1.30
CA PRO A 212 20.30 18.78 1.04
C PRO A 212 19.56 19.71 2.00
N ASN A 213 18.40 19.28 2.49
CA ASN A 213 17.59 19.87 3.55
C ASN A 213 16.67 18.75 4.05
N TYR A 214 16.29 18.75 5.34
CA TYR A 214 15.21 17.93 5.92
C TYR A 214 15.63 16.57 6.58
N PRO A 215 14.99 16.15 7.68
CA PRO A 215 15.51 16.05 9.07
C PRO A 215 16.64 15.03 9.32
N TYR A 216 17.08 14.31 8.30
CA TYR A 216 18.19 13.37 8.35
C TYR A 216 19.46 14.06 7.86
N SER A 217 20.62 13.72 8.43
CA SER A 217 21.89 14.26 7.92
C SER A 217 22.27 13.65 6.58
N ASN A 218 21.86 12.39 6.36
CA ASN A 218 22.21 11.60 5.21
C ASN A 218 21.03 10.71 4.78
N GLN A 219 21.03 10.31 3.51
CA GLN A 219 20.21 9.23 2.98
C GLN A 219 21.09 8.02 2.68
N LEU A 220 20.55 6.81 2.81
CA LEU A 220 21.24 5.56 2.47
C LEU A 220 20.83 5.09 1.08
N ASN A 221 21.79 4.53 0.35
CA ASN A 221 21.49 4.02 -0.97
C ASN A 221 20.68 2.73 -0.88
N LEU A 222 19.51 2.75 -1.50
CA LEU A 222 18.55 1.66 -1.53
C LEU A 222 19.08 0.45 -2.32
N ASN A 223 19.80 0.67 -3.43
CA ASN A 223 20.31 -0.42 -4.25
C ASN A 223 21.32 -1.27 -3.49
N ASP A 224 22.20 -0.66 -2.69
CA ASP A 224 23.15 -1.40 -1.86
C ASP A 224 22.44 -2.27 -0.82
N ILE A 225 21.33 -1.78 -0.25
CA ILE A 225 20.52 -2.54 0.73
C ILE A 225 19.74 -3.67 0.02
N LEU A 226 19.24 -3.44 -1.19
CA LEU A 226 18.57 -4.46 -1.99
C LEU A 226 19.55 -5.57 -2.39
N ASP A 227 20.77 -5.24 -2.82
CA ASP A 227 21.81 -6.23 -3.15
C ASP A 227 22.16 -7.09 -1.94
N PHE A 228 22.32 -6.47 -0.75
CA PHE A 228 22.47 -7.19 0.51
C PHE A 228 21.29 -8.13 0.79
N ALA A 229 20.05 -7.65 0.60
CA ALA A 229 18.84 -8.42 0.83
C ALA A 229 18.76 -9.64 -0.11
N ILE A 230 19.17 -9.48 -1.38
CA ILE A 230 19.20 -10.57 -2.37
C ILE A 230 20.18 -11.65 -1.93
N ALA A 231 21.40 -11.26 -1.54
CA ALA A 231 22.42 -12.19 -1.07
C ALA A 231 22.05 -12.84 0.28
N SER A 232 21.23 -12.17 1.10
CA SER A 232 20.83 -12.64 2.42
C SER A 232 19.46 -13.33 2.47
N LEU A 233 18.74 -13.44 1.34
CA LEU A 233 17.42 -14.08 1.28
C LEU A 233 17.51 -15.57 1.69
N PRO A 234 16.84 -16.00 2.78
CA PRO A 234 16.90 -17.39 3.21
C PRO A 234 16.32 -18.36 2.16
N HIS A 235 16.96 -19.53 2.00
CA HIS A 235 16.53 -20.53 1.01
C HIS A 235 15.13 -21.11 1.26
N ASP A 236 14.66 -21.10 2.51
CA ASP A 236 13.33 -21.57 2.89
C ASP A 236 12.26 -20.48 2.85
N ALA A 237 12.64 -19.23 2.52
CA ALA A 237 11.73 -18.10 2.44
C ALA A 237 11.24 -17.85 1.00
N TYR A 238 9.96 -17.52 0.86
CA TYR A 238 9.42 -17.03 -0.41
C TYR A 238 9.98 -15.65 -0.75
N ALA A 239 9.99 -14.71 0.20
CA ALA A 239 10.50 -13.36 0.03
C ALA A 239 11.12 -12.84 1.34
N LEU A 240 11.97 -11.82 1.23
CA LEU A 240 12.55 -11.08 2.36
C LEU A 240 12.07 -9.63 2.31
N LEU A 241 11.49 -9.15 3.40
CA LEU A 241 11.14 -7.74 3.61
C LEU A 241 12.05 -7.16 4.67
N MET A 242 12.76 -6.08 4.34
CA MET A 242 13.53 -5.28 5.29
C MET A 242 12.80 -3.98 5.61
N LEU A 243 12.65 -3.71 6.90
CA LEU A 243 12.08 -2.47 7.42
C LEU A 243 13.19 -1.62 8.02
N LEU A 244 13.29 -0.36 7.59
CA LEU A 244 14.28 0.60 8.07
C LEU A 244 13.61 1.83 8.66
N GLU A 245 14.31 2.53 9.54
CA GLU A 245 13.91 3.83 10.09
C GLU A 245 14.77 4.99 9.58
N HIS A 246 15.55 4.77 8.51
CA HIS A 246 16.47 5.75 7.92
C HIS A 246 16.06 6.11 6.49
N ASP A 247 16.24 7.37 6.11
CA ASP A 247 15.83 7.87 4.80
C ASP A 247 16.66 7.24 3.67
N LEU A 248 16.03 6.98 2.52
CA LEU A 248 16.63 6.23 1.42
C LEU A 248 16.59 7.03 0.11
N TYR A 249 17.55 6.74 -0.78
CA TYR A 249 17.56 7.19 -2.17
C TYR A 249 17.97 6.05 -3.10
N GLU A 250 17.50 6.04 -4.34
CA GLU A 250 17.87 5.02 -5.32
C GLU A 250 18.95 5.55 -6.30
N ASP A 251 18.72 6.69 -6.94
CA ASP A 251 19.68 7.35 -7.84
C ASP A 251 19.86 8.87 -7.60
N GLU A 252 20.60 9.55 -8.49
CA GLU A 252 20.88 11.00 -8.40
C GLU A 252 19.67 11.89 -8.74
N GLU A 253 18.70 11.37 -9.48
CA GLU A 253 17.49 12.09 -9.91
C GLU A 253 16.38 11.99 -8.85
N ASP A 254 16.37 10.92 -8.06
CA ASP A 254 15.41 10.73 -6.97
C ASP A 254 15.62 11.70 -5.80
N GLU A 255 14.53 12.25 -5.26
CA GLU A 255 14.58 12.99 -4.00
C GLU A 255 14.67 12.03 -2.79
N PHE A 256 13.81 11.00 -2.76
CA PHE A 256 13.80 9.94 -1.76
C PHE A 256 12.99 8.73 -2.24
N VAL A 257 13.13 7.60 -1.53
CA VAL A 257 12.30 6.40 -1.75
C VAL A 257 11.80 5.84 -0.42
N CYS A 258 10.49 5.62 -0.29
CA CYS A 258 9.89 5.01 0.91
C CYS A 258 9.79 3.50 0.85
N GLY A 259 9.78 2.92 -0.35
CA GLY A 259 9.66 1.49 -0.58
C GLY A 259 10.16 1.14 -1.98
N ARG A 260 10.82 -0.02 -2.09
CA ARG A 260 11.16 -0.62 -3.38
C ARG A 260 11.25 -2.12 -3.25
N ALA A 261 10.83 -2.80 -4.30
CA ALA A 261 10.97 -4.23 -4.45
C ALA A 261 11.67 -4.61 -5.75
N TYR A 262 12.61 -5.54 -5.66
CA TYR A 262 13.10 -6.29 -6.82
C TYR A 262 12.30 -7.58 -6.91
N GLY A 263 11.11 -7.47 -7.51
CA GLY A 263 10.09 -8.51 -7.48
C GLY A 263 10.57 -9.89 -7.96
N GLY A 264 11.38 -9.93 -9.02
CA GLY A 264 11.99 -11.17 -9.53
C GLY A 264 13.01 -11.79 -8.57
N SER A 265 13.69 -10.98 -7.77
CA SER A 265 14.63 -11.42 -6.73
C SER A 265 13.94 -11.69 -5.38
N ARG A 266 12.64 -11.40 -5.27
CA ARG A 266 11.79 -11.66 -4.09
C ARG A 266 12.28 -10.94 -2.83
N VAL A 267 12.79 -9.72 -3.01
CA VAL A 267 13.19 -8.84 -1.90
C VAL A 267 12.49 -7.50 -1.98
N ALA A 268 12.17 -6.96 -0.81
CA ALA A 268 11.57 -5.66 -0.63
C ALA A 268 12.24 -4.92 0.52
N VAL A 269 12.40 -3.61 0.36
CA VAL A 269 12.95 -2.71 1.38
C VAL A 269 11.96 -1.57 1.55
N VAL A 270 11.55 -1.30 2.79
CA VAL A 270 10.64 -0.19 3.13
C VAL A 270 11.24 0.64 4.26
N SER A 271 11.24 1.95 4.07
CA SER A 271 11.65 2.91 5.08
C SER A 271 10.46 3.60 5.72
N GLY A 272 10.45 3.60 7.05
CA GLY A 272 9.52 4.36 7.86
C GLY A 272 9.93 5.80 8.10
N ALA A 273 11.10 6.23 7.58
CA ALA A 273 11.70 7.53 7.89
C ALA A 273 10.72 8.70 7.67
N ARG A 274 10.26 8.86 6.42
CA ARG A 274 9.35 9.94 6.04
C ARG A 274 7.88 9.66 6.37
N TYR A 275 7.55 8.43 6.75
CA TYR A 275 6.23 8.09 7.24
C TYR A 275 5.97 8.51 8.69
N TRP A 276 6.99 8.98 9.40
CA TRP A 276 6.83 9.50 10.74
C TRP A 276 5.90 10.72 10.74
N PRO A 277 4.77 10.70 11.48
CA PRO A 277 3.82 11.80 11.42
C PRO A 277 4.35 13.14 11.92
N GLY A 278 5.49 13.16 12.63
CA GLY A 278 6.17 14.39 12.99
C GLY A 278 6.66 15.21 11.79
N PHE A 279 6.65 14.63 10.58
CA PHE A 279 7.12 15.21 9.32
C PHE A 279 5.99 15.49 8.32
N ASP A 280 4.73 15.33 8.75
CA ASP A 280 3.58 15.44 7.86
C ASP A 280 3.40 16.84 7.26
N GLU A 281 3.76 17.90 7.98
CA GLU A 281 3.59 19.27 7.48
C GLU A 281 4.54 19.55 6.32
N GLU A 282 5.79 19.12 6.46
CA GLU A 282 6.83 19.37 5.49
C GLU A 282 6.76 18.42 4.29
N GLU A 283 6.22 17.20 4.49
CA GLU A 283 5.92 16.24 3.42
C GLU A 283 4.54 16.47 2.78
N ASN A 284 3.84 17.54 3.16
CA ASN A 284 2.50 17.92 2.68
C ASN A 284 1.45 16.81 2.82
N VAL A 285 1.52 16.05 3.91
CA VAL A 285 0.60 14.95 4.23
C VAL A 285 -0.47 15.41 5.20
N GLU A 286 -1.61 15.83 4.66
CA GLU A 286 -2.77 16.14 5.49
C GLU A 286 -3.46 14.88 6.02
N ARG A 287 -4.03 14.95 7.23
CA ARG A 287 -4.62 13.81 7.94
C ARG A 287 -6.14 13.82 8.00
N VAL A 288 -6.80 14.86 7.49
CA VAL A 288 -8.27 14.98 7.52
C VAL A 288 -8.90 14.15 6.41
N HIS A 289 -8.25 14.04 5.26
CA HIS A 289 -8.70 13.26 4.11
C HIS A 289 -7.67 12.19 3.70
N GLY A 290 -7.04 11.56 4.69
CA GLY A 290 -6.46 10.22 4.48
C GLY A 290 -7.55 9.21 4.16
N TRP A 291 -7.19 8.04 3.60
CA TRP A 291 -8.19 6.99 3.38
C TRP A 291 -8.92 6.62 4.70
N PRO A 292 -10.26 6.47 4.71
CA PRO A 292 -11.21 6.49 3.58
C PRO A 292 -11.76 7.88 3.19
N ALA A 293 -11.48 8.92 3.97
CA ALA A 293 -11.95 10.29 3.73
C ALA A 293 -11.33 10.95 2.48
N SER A 294 -10.29 10.37 1.91
CA SER A 294 -9.69 10.76 0.61
C SER A 294 -10.68 10.80 -0.55
N HIS A 295 -11.80 10.08 -0.46
CA HIS A 295 -12.86 10.07 -1.48
C HIS A 295 -13.90 11.19 -1.29
N CYS A 296 -13.75 12.07 -0.31
CA CYS A 296 -14.61 13.24 -0.14
C CYS A 296 -14.63 14.08 -1.43
N GLU A 297 -15.81 14.22 -2.05
CA GLU A 297 -15.92 14.89 -3.35
C GLU A 297 -15.47 16.36 -3.28
N ARG A 298 -15.90 17.09 -2.24
CA ARG A 298 -15.50 18.48 -2.04
C ARG A 298 -14.00 18.65 -1.83
N PHE A 299 -13.35 17.71 -1.16
CA PHE A 299 -11.91 17.74 -0.97
C PHE A 299 -11.16 17.48 -2.28
N LEU A 300 -11.63 16.53 -3.08
CA LEU A 300 -11.05 16.27 -4.39
C LEU A 300 -11.19 17.49 -5.32
N GLU A 301 -12.31 18.22 -5.24
CA GLU A 301 -12.49 19.48 -5.97
C GLU A 301 -11.43 20.52 -5.61
N THR A 302 -11.07 20.67 -4.32
CA THR A 302 -10.03 21.64 -3.93
C THR A 302 -8.67 21.24 -4.49
N LEU A 303 -8.31 19.96 -4.43
CA LEU A 303 -7.02 19.48 -4.96
C LEU A 303 -6.90 19.65 -6.48
N VAL A 304 -8.00 19.53 -7.22
CA VAL A 304 -8.00 19.76 -8.68
C VAL A 304 -7.89 21.26 -9.00
N VAL A 305 -8.57 22.12 -8.24
CA VAL A 305 -8.57 23.58 -8.47
C VAL A 305 -7.25 24.25 -8.06
N ASP A 306 -6.66 23.84 -6.94
CA ASP A 306 -5.47 24.49 -6.37
C ASP A 306 -4.26 24.43 -7.33
N GLU A 307 -4.10 23.35 -8.09
CA GLU A 307 -3.04 23.21 -9.11
C GLU A 307 -3.35 23.95 -10.43
N GLU A 308 -4.61 23.98 -10.87
CA GLU A 308 -5.00 24.77 -12.06
C GLU A 308 -4.82 26.28 -11.81
N GLY A 309 -4.98 26.72 -10.56
CA GLY A 309 -4.65 28.07 -10.12
C GLY A 309 -3.17 28.40 -10.24
N LEU A 310 -2.28 27.42 -9.99
CA LEU A 310 -0.82 27.58 -10.08
C LEU A 310 -0.33 27.59 -11.54
N GLU A 311 -0.93 26.80 -12.44
CA GLU A 311 -0.63 26.82 -13.88
C GLU A 311 -1.07 28.13 -14.56
N SER A 312 -2.17 28.74 -14.09
CA SER A 312 -2.72 29.98 -14.66
C SER A 312 -1.99 31.28 -14.25
N GLY A 313 -1.02 31.21 -13.33
CA GLY A 313 -0.27 32.36 -12.83
C GLY A 313 0.67 33.04 -13.85
N ARG A 314 0.73 32.55 -15.10
CA ARG A 314 1.62 33.11 -16.13
C ARG A 314 0.96 33.93 -17.24
N GLU A 315 -0.36 33.92 -17.44
CA GLU A 315 -1.00 34.84 -18.39
C GLU A 315 -2.42 35.29 -17.99
N LYS A 316 -2.48 36.57 -17.59
CA LYS A 316 -3.60 37.53 -17.72
C LYS A 316 -4.91 37.27 -16.96
N GLU A 317 -5.11 38.16 -15.98
CA GLU A 317 -6.40 38.80 -15.69
C GLU A 317 -7.15 39.18 -16.98
N ARG A 318 -8.34 38.60 -17.18
CA ARG A 318 -9.62 39.30 -17.44
C ARG A 318 -10.70 38.29 -17.83
N ASP A 319 -11.84 38.42 -17.15
CA ASP A 319 -13.20 38.00 -17.52
C ASP A 319 -13.42 36.55 -17.96
N VAL A 320 -14.26 35.82 -17.21
CA VAL A 320 -15.63 35.48 -17.65
C VAL A 320 -16.37 34.80 -16.49
N LYS A 321 -17.38 35.50 -15.97
CA LYS A 321 -18.58 34.87 -15.39
C LYS A 321 -19.30 34.09 -16.49
N ARG A 322 -19.58 32.80 -16.27
CA ARG A 322 -20.88 32.11 -16.54
C ARG A 322 -20.73 30.66 -17.05
N SER A 323 -21.17 29.75 -16.16
CA SER A 323 -21.89 28.48 -16.36
C SER A 323 -21.40 27.42 -17.36
N VAL A 324 -21.24 26.18 -16.88
CA VAL A 324 -21.98 25.01 -17.41
C VAL A 324 -22.28 24.05 -16.24
N ALA A 325 -23.49 23.51 -16.28
CA ALA A 325 -24.05 22.57 -15.32
C ALA A 325 -23.47 21.16 -15.48
N VAL A 326 -23.24 20.47 -14.37
CA VAL A 326 -23.34 19.02 -14.32
C VAL A 326 -24.28 18.70 -13.18
N GLY A 327 -25.51 18.36 -13.57
CA GLY A 327 -26.47 17.74 -12.67
C GLY A 327 -26.02 16.31 -12.38
N GLY A 328 -25.65 16.06 -11.14
CA GLY A 328 -25.77 14.75 -10.51
C GLY A 328 -26.87 14.87 -9.48
N GLU A 329 -28.09 14.47 -9.84
CA GLU A 329 -29.20 14.36 -8.90
C GLU A 329 -28.78 13.42 -7.77
N ALA A 330 -28.89 13.89 -6.54
CA ALA A 330 -28.81 13.04 -5.37
C ALA A 330 -29.97 12.03 -5.44
N SER A 331 -29.69 10.84 -5.97
CA SER A 331 -30.62 9.72 -5.83
C SER A 331 -30.53 9.23 -4.38
N GLU A 332 -31.43 9.73 -3.55
CA GLU A 332 -31.91 9.01 -2.37
C GLU A 332 -32.70 7.79 -2.87
N GLY A 333 -31.96 6.76 -3.29
CA GLY A 333 -32.47 5.45 -3.64
C GLY A 333 -31.92 4.44 -2.64
N GLY A 334 -32.81 3.84 -1.84
CA GLY A 334 -32.44 2.92 -0.76
C GLY A 334 -31.54 1.78 -1.22
N ASP A 335 -30.30 1.81 -0.74
CA ASP A 335 -29.37 0.68 -0.69
C ASP A 335 -28.49 0.90 0.55
N GLY A 336 -28.15 -0.16 1.28
CA GLY A 336 -27.39 -0.05 2.53
C GLY A 336 -26.06 0.71 2.35
N ALA A 337 -25.55 1.34 3.41
CA ALA A 337 -24.28 2.09 3.37
C ALA A 337 -23.17 1.30 2.65
N THR A 338 -22.46 1.94 1.71
CA THR A 338 -21.36 1.32 0.98
C THR A 338 -20.22 0.92 1.93
N PRO A 339 -19.34 -0.02 1.54
CA PRO A 339 -18.15 -0.36 2.35
C PRO A 339 -17.31 0.88 2.70
N LEU A 340 -17.16 1.81 1.74
CA LEU A 340 -16.42 3.05 1.94
C LEU A 340 -17.14 4.00 2.91
N GLN A 341 -18.47 4.13 2.83
CA GLN A 341 -19.25 4.93 3.78
C GLN A 341 -19.19 4.36 5.21
N ARG A 342 -19.20 3.04 5.36
CA ARG A 342 -19.05 2.39 6.67
C ARG A 342 -17.68 2.66 7.30
N ALA A 343 -16.62 2.59 6.49
CA ALA A 343 -15.27 2.94 6.91
C ALA A 343 -15.19 4.43 7.30
N LEU A 344 -15.73 5.34 6.48
CA LEU A 344 -15.70 6.78 6.75
C LEU A 344 -16.42 7.15 8.05
N LYS A 345 -17.53 6.48 8.35
CA LYS A 345 -18.33 6.76 9.55
C LYS A 345 -17.52 6.63 10.85
N VAL A 346 -16.55 5.73 10.89
CA VAL A 346 -15.69 5.53 12.07
C VAL A 346 -14.40 6.36 12.02
N TYR A 347 -13.95 6.75 10.82
CA TYR A 347 -12.70 7.47 10.63
C TYR A 347 -12.57 8.73 11.48
N THR A 348 -11.46 8.85 12.20
CA THR A 348 -11.12 10.04 12.98
C THR A 348 -9.65 10.39 12.72
N PRO A 349 -9.33 11.64 12.32
CA PRO A 349 -7.95 12.06 12.14
C PRO A 349 -7.13 11.86 13.43
N PRO A 350 -5.96 11.20 13.36
CA PRO A 350 -5.17 10.91 14.56
C PRO A 350 -4.58 12.19 15.13
N ALA A 351 -4.78 12.38 16.44
CA ALA A 351 -4.35 13.59 17.17
C ALA A 351 -3.48 13.30 18.40
N THR A 352 -3.63 12.14 19.03
CA THR A 352 -2.82 11.76 20.21
C THR A 352 -1.47 11.19 19.78
N THR A 353 -0.45 11.29 20.64
CA THR A 353 0.86 10.68 20.38
C THR A 353 0.76 9.20 20.05
N LYS A 354 -0.08 8.44 20.76
CA LYS A 354 -0.30 7.02 20.51
C LYS A 354 -1.01 6.76 19.18
N ALA A 355 -2.05 7.52 18.85
CA ALA A 355 -2.72 7.40 17.56
C ALA A 355 -1.77 7.75 16.39
N LEU A 356 -0.85 8.69 16.58
CA LEU A 356 0.20 9.00 15.61
C LEU A 356 1.23 7.87 15.48
N THR A 357 1.64 7.23 16.58
CA THR A 357 2.45 6.01 16.50
C THR A 357 1.72 4.90 15.72
N LEU A 358 0.43 4.71 15.96
CA LEU A 358 -0.37 3.74 15.20
C LEU A 358 -0.50 4.12 13.72
N LEU A 359 -0.64 5.41 13.39
CA LEU A 359 -0.63 5.92 12.02
C LEU A 359 0.70 5.61 11.31
N HIS A 360 1.84 5.76 12.01
CA HIS A 360 3.15 5.43 11.45
C HIS A 360 3.26 3.95 11.09
N ILE A 361 2.83 3.07 12.01
CA ILE A 361 2.81 1.62 11.78
C ILE A 361 1.83 1.27 10.63
N ALA A 362 0.68 1.92 10.57
CA ALA A 362 -0.30 1.72 9.49
C ALA A 362 0.27 2.08 8.11
N ARG A 363 1.00 3.20 7.99
CA ARG A 363 1.69 3.62 6.76
C ARG A 363 2.72 2.57 6.34
N LEU A 364 3.58 2.14 7.27
CA LEU A 364 4.55 1.07 7.01
C LEU A 364 3.89 -0.24 6.60
N ALA A 365 2.82 -0.66 7.28
CA ALA A 365 2.12 -1.90 6.97
C ALA A 365 1.49 -1.89 5.58
N ARG A 366 0.96 -0.72 5.16
CA ARG A 366 0.46 -0.53 3.79
C ARG A 366 1.59 -0.65 2.77
N THR A 367 2.66 0.13 2.92
CA THR A 367 3.80 0.13 1.97
C THR A 367 4.51 -1.22 1.94
N ALA A 368 4.73 -1.86 3.09
CA ALA A 368 5.24 -3.23 3.16
C ALA A 368 4.36 -4.22 2.39
N SER A 369 3.05 -4.09 2.50
CA SER A 369 2.11 -4.95 1.76
C SER A 369 2.19 -4.65 0.26
N HIS A 370 2.33 -3.39 -0.15
CA HIS A 370 2.55 -3.00 -1.55
C HIS A 370 3.83 -3.63 -2.13
N GLU A 371 4.98 -3.41 -1.48
CA GLU A 371 6.27 -3.90 -1.98
C GLU A 371 6.34 -5.43 -2.02
N LEU A 372 5.76 -6.12 -1.04
CA LEU A 372 5.63 -7.57 -1.10
C LEU A 372 4.74 -8.05 -2.25
N GLY A 373 3.79 -7.22 -2.71
CA GLY A 373 2.97 -7.51 -3.89
C GLY A 373 3.84 -7.63 -5.14
N HIS A 374 4.83 -6.76 -5.28
CA HIS A 374 5.83 -6.86 -6.34
C HIS A 374 6.67 -8.14 -6.24
N CYS A 375 6.97 -8.66 -5.05
CA CYS A 375 7.60 -9.99 -4.86
C CYS A 375 6.73 -11.16 -5.36
N PHE A 376 5.42 -10.95 -5.53
CA PHE A 376 4.53 -11.87 -6.25
C PHE A 376 4.44 -11.59 -7.75
N GLY A 377 5.21 -10.65 -8.29
CA GLY A 377 5.17 -10.23 -9.69
C GLY A 377 3.95 -9.36 -10.05
N ILE A 378 3.27 -8.80 -9.04
CA ILE A 378 2.11 -7.92 -9.24
C ILE A 378 2.62 -6.53 -9.59
N ALA A 379 2.23 -6.00 -10.75
CA ALA A 379 2.57 -4.62 -11.14
C ALA A 379 1.56 -3.61 -10.57
N HIS A 380 1.84 -2.31 -10.75
CA HIS A 380 0.91 -1.26 -10.35
C HIS A 380 -0.49 -1.46 -10.95
N CYS A 381 -1.50 -1.10 -10.16
CA CYS A 381 -2.90 -1.27 -10.50
C CYS A 381 -3.54 0.05 -10.91
N THR A 382 -4.23 0.04 -12.05
CA THR A 382 -4.98 1.20 -12.54
C THR A 382 -6.46 0.90 -12.78
N TYR A 383 -6.98 -0.24 -12.28
CA TYR A 383 -8.37 -0.66 -12.48
C TYR A 383 -9.36 -0.04 -11.45
N TYR A 384 -8.94 0.02 -10.20
CA TYR A 384 -9.71 0.45 -9.02
C TYR A 384 -8.79 1.16 -8.04
N ALA A 385 -9.38 1.83 -7.05
CA ALA A 385 -8.66 2.17 -5.83
C ALA A 385 -8.10 0.85 -5.24
N CYS A 386 -6.78 0.76 -5.08
CA CYS A 386 -6.08 -0.46 -4.70
C CYS A 386 -4.77 -0.11 -3.99
N ILE A 387 -4.39 -0.91 -3.01
CA ILE A 387 -3.07 -0.83 -2.36
C ILE A 387 -1.91 -1.04 -3.33
N MET A 388 -2.13 -1.69 -4.48
CA MET A 388 -1.14 -1.86 -5.53
C MET A 388 -1.11 -0.68 -6.51
N GLN A 389 -1.76 0.45 -6.25
CA GLN A 389 -1.53 1.67 -7.02
C GLN A 389 -0.12 2.19 -6.70
N GLY A 390 0.65 2.59 -7.71
CA GLY A 390 1.88 3.32 -7.42
C GLY A 390 1.60 4.74 -6.96
N SER A 391 2.62 5.38 -6.41
CA SER A 391 2.50 6.66 -5.72
C SER A 391 3.71 7.54 -6.00
N ALA A 392 3.46 8.75 -6.46
CA ALA A 392 4.48 9.75 -6.74
C ALA A 392 4.77 10.67 -5.54
N SER A 393 4.01 10.56 -4.44
CA SER A 393 4.21 11.38 -3.24
C SER A 393 3.65 10.70 -1.97
N LEU A 394 4.08 11.16 -0.80
CA LEU A 394 3.51 10.73 0.48
C LEU A 394 2.05 11.15 0.65
N ALA A 395 1.69 12.31 0.10
CA ALA A 395 0.31 12.80 0.09
C ALA A 395 -0.60 11.88 -0.75
N GLU A 396 -0.13 11.43 -1.93
CA GLU A 396 -0.84 10.42 -2.73
C GLU A 396 -0.99 9.10 -1.99
N ASP A 397 0.10 8.59 -1.42
CA ASP A 397 0.12 7.33 -0.68
C ASP A 397 -0.85 7.35 0.53
N ALA A 398 -0.95 8.48 1.24
CA ALA A 398 -1.90 8.65 2.35
C ALA A 398 -3.38 8.53 1.92
N ARG A 399 -3.69 8.81 0.65
CA ARG A 399 -5.04 8.72 0.08
C ARG A 399 -5.40 7.32 -0.41
N GLN A 400 -4.40 6.45 -0.62
CA GLN A 400 -4.61 5.11 -1.15
C GLN A 400 -5.23 4.15 -0.13
N PRO A 401 -6.09 3.21 -0.58
CA PRO A 401 -6.72 2.24 0.30
C PRO A 401 -5.75 1.12 0.74
N PRO A 402 -5.87 0.60 1.97
CA PRO A 402 -5.08 -0.53 2.46
C PRO A 402 -5.72 -1.89 2.11
N TYR A 403 -6.38 -2.00 0.94
CA TYR A 403 -7.03 -3.24 0.48
C TYR A 403 -6.67 -3.55 -0.98
N LEU A 404 -6.80 -4.82 -1.36
CA LEU A 404 -6.71 -5.26 -2.76
C LEU A 404 -8.05 -5.09 -3.46
N CYS A 405 -8.01 -4.60 -4.70
CA CYS A 405 -9.16 -4.65 -5.60
C CYS A 405 -9.38 -6.09 -6.13
N PRO A 406 -10.53 -6.39 -6.77
CA PRO A 406 -10.82 -7.74 -7.25
C PRO A 406 -9.77 -8.33 -8.20
N VAL A 407 -9.09 -7.49 -8.98
CA VAL A 407 -8.05 -7.94 -9.94
C VAL A 407 -6.80 -8.42 -9.21
N ASP A 408 -6.27 -7.62 -8.29
CA ASP A 408 -5.05 -7.97 -7.55
C ASP A 408 -5.31 -8.97 -6.44
N GLU A 409 -6.51 -8.96 -5.85
CA GLU A 409 -6.96 -10.00 -4.95
C GLU A 409 -6.95 -11.36 -5.64
N ALA A 410 -7.44 -11.45 -6.89
CA ALA A 410 -7.39 -12.71 -7.63
C ALA A 410 -5.95 -13.21 -7.86
N LYS A 411 -4.98 -12.30 -8.05
CA LYS A 411 -3.54 -12.65 -8.16
C LYS A 411 -3.01 -13.17 -6.83
N VAL A 412 -3.25 -12.44 -5.74
CA VAL A 412 -2.79 -12.84 -4.40
C VAL A 412 -3.39 -14.18 -3.98
N LEU A 413 -4.70 -14.39 -4.17
CA LEU A 413 -5.33 -15.67 -3.86
C LEU A 413 -4.71 -16.82 -4.66
N ARG A 414 -4.31 -16.57 -5.91
CA ARG A 414 -3.68 -17.59 -6.75
C ARG A 414 -2.24 -17.85 -6.34
N ALA A 415 -1.54 -16.83 -5.87
CA ALA A 415 -0.19 -16.94 -5.33
C ALA A 415 -0.17 -17.70 -3.98
N THR A 416 -1.09 -17.39 -3.07
CA THR A 416 -1.09 -17.94 -1.70
C THR A 416 -2.00 -19.15 -1.50
N GLY A 417 -2.90 -19.45 -2.44
CA GLY A 417 -3.93 -20.49 -2.33
C GLY A 417 -3.46 -21.95 -2.31
N ASN A 418 -2.16 -22.20 -2.11
CA ASN A 418 -1.56 -23.53 -1.94
C ASN A 418 -2.05 -24.58 -2.97
N GLY A 419 -2.04 -24.21 -4.25
CA GLY A 419 -2.46 -25.10 -5.34
C GLY A 419 -3.98 -25.27 -5.48
N ALA A 420 -4.81 -24.40 -4.89
CA ALA A 420 -6.23 -24.34 -5.16
C ALA A 420 -6.50 -24.11 -6.66
N VAL A 421 -7.07 -25.12 -7.32
CA VAL A 421 -7.37 -25.08 -8.77
C VAL A 421 -8.85 -24.77 -9.02
N SER A 422 -9.76 -25.17 -8.12
CA SER A 422 -11.21 -24.98 -8.31
C SER A 422 -11.68 -23.61 -7.82
N GLU A 423 -12.65 -23.03 -8.54
CA GLU A 423 -13.28 -21.75 -8.19
C GLU A 423 -13.87 -21.76 -6.78
N ARG A 424 -14.60 -22.83 -6.41
CA ARG A 424 -15.17 -22.98 -5.06
C ARG A 424 -14.11 -22.90 -3.95
N ARG A 425 -12.92 -23.49 -4.17
CA ARG A 425 -11.83 -23.42 -3.18
C ARG A 425 -11.23 -22.02 -3.13
N MET A 426 -11.10 -21.35 -4.27
CA MET A 426 -10.64 -19.96 -4.33
C MET A 426 -11.61 -19.00 -3.63
N GLU A 427 -12.91 -19.21 -3.76
CA GLU A 427 -13.94 -18.44 -3.03
C GLU A 427 -13.87 -18.65 -1.52
N SER A 428 -13.69 -19.90 -1.06
CA SER A 428 -13.48 -20.19 0.38
C SER A 428 -12.22 -19.50 0.88
N TRP A 429 -11.12 -19.64 0.14
CA TRP A 429 -9.83 -19.03 0.49
C TRP A 429 -9.90 -17.51 0.57
N ARG A 430 -10.62 -16.89 -0.37
CA ARG A 430 -10.92 -15.46 -0.34
C ARG A 430 -11.65 -15.08 0.93
N ARG A 431 -12.72 -15.79 1.26
CA ARG A 431 -13.51 -15.50 2.47
C ARG A 431 -12.69 -15.68 3.75
N GLU A 432 -11.87 -16.72 3.83
CA GLU A 432 -10.96 -16.96 4.95
C GLU A 432 -9.98 -15.79 5.12
N ARG A 433 -9.39 -15.30 4.03
CA ARG A 433 -8.53 -14.10 4.03
C ARG A 433 -9.28 -12.86 4.53
N LEU A 434 -10.47 -12.57 3.98
CA LEU A 434 -11.25 -11.38 4.38
C LEU A 434 -11.62 -11.43 5.87
N LEU A 435 -12.04 -12.60 6.37
CA LEU A 435 -12.33 -12.81 7.79
C LEU A 435 -11.09 -12.61 8.64
N ALA A 436 -9.95 -13.20 8.25
CA ALA A 436 -8.70 -13.05 8.98
C ALA A 436 -8.26 -11.59 9.05
N MET A 437 -8.36 -10.84 7.94
CA MET A 437 -8.07 -9.41 7.89
C MET A 437 -8.99 -8.60 8.81
N MET A 438 -10.29 -8.87 8.78
CA MET A 438 -11.26 -8.21 9.66
C MET A 438 -10.94 -8.46 11.15
N VAL A 439 -10.64 -9.71 11.52
CA VAL A 439 -10.29 -10.09 12.90
C VAL A 439 -8.99 -9.42 13.32
N CYS A 440 -7.94 -9.48 12.50
CA CYS A 440 -6.67 -8.82 12.79
C CYS A 440 -6.84 -7.32 13.03
N CYS A 441 -7.65 -6.64 12.20
CA CYS A 441 -7.92 -5.22 12.37
C CYS A 441 -8.67 -4.92 13.68
N ARG A 442 -9.67 -5.73 14.02
CA ARG A 442 -10.42 -5.62 15.28
C ARG A 442 -9.52 -5.79 16.49
N GLU A 443 -8.66 -6.82 16.49
CA GLU A 443 -7.71 -7.07 17.58
C GLU A 443 -6.76 -5.88 17.78
N VAL A 444 -6.28 -5.28 16.71
CA VAL A 444 -5.45 -4.06 16.79
C VAL A 444 -6.22 -2.90 17.42
N VAL A 445 -7.47 -2.68 17.01
CA VAL A 445 -8.31 -1.62 17.59
C VAL A 445 -8.54 -1.87 19.10
N GLU A 446 -8.76 -3.11 19.50
CA GLU A 446 -8.93 -3.50 20.91
C GLU A 446 -7.64 -3.30 21.73
N GLU A 447 -6.49 -3.75 21.19
CA GLU A 447 -5.17 -3.59 21.81
C GLU A 447 -4.79 -2.12 22.03
N TRP A 448 -5.13 -1.25 21.08
CA TRP A 448 -4.82 0.19 21.13
C TRP A 448 -5.92 1.02 21.79
N GLY A 449 -7.05 0.42 22.17
CA GLY A 449 -8.14 1.05 22.90
C GLY A 449 -8.68 2.31 22.20
N VAL A 450 -8.75 3.42 22.94
CA VAL A 450 -9.26 4.70 22.40
C VAL A 450 -8.39 5.25 21.26
N ASP A 451 -7.09 4.98 21.25
CA ASP A 451 -6.16 5.42 20.22
C ASP A 451 -6.25 4.55 18.94
N GLY A 452 -6.82 3.35 19.05
CA GLY A 452 -7.17 2.49 17.92
C GLY A 452 -8.46 2.93 17.20
N LYS A 453 -9.31 3.70 17.87
CA LYS A 453 -10.58 4.18 17.31
C LYS A 453 -10.36 5.23 16.22
N GLY A 454 -11.12 5.10 15.14
CA GLY A 454 -11.04 5.91 13.93
C GLY A 454 -9.76 5.75 13.11
N SER A 455 -8.87 4.84 13.50
CA SER A 455 -7.65 4.52 12.78
C SER A 455 -7.95 3.80 11.44
N MET A 456 -6.91 3.66 10.61
CA MET A 456 -6.95 2.83 9.41
C MET A 456 -7.48 1.42 9.71
N PHE A 457 -7.12 0.82 10.84
CA PHE A 457 -7.52 -0.54 11.20
C PHE A 457 -9.02 -0.64 11.50
N GLU A 458 -9.62 0.32 12.23
CA GLU A 458 -11.07 0.31 12.46
C GLU A 458 -11.84 0.55 11.14
N CYS A 459 -11.34 1.47 10.31
CA CYS A 459 -11.90 1.71 8.98
C CYS A 459 -11.89 0.44 8.12
N LEU A 460 -10.77 -0.28 8.13
CA LEU A 460 -10.57 -1.50 7.36
C LEU A 460 -11.40 -2.67 7.91
N GLU A 461 -11.55 -2.80 9.23
CA GLU A 461 -12.50 -3.74 9.85
C GLU A 461 -13.92 -3.51 9.32
N LYS A 462 -14.40 -2.26 9.34
CA LYS A 462 -15.75 -1.91 8.86
C LYS A 462 -15.92 -2.11 7.36
N TRP A 463 -14.86 -1.89 6.59
CA TRP A 463 -14.86 -2.18 5.16
C TRP A 463 -15.00 -3.68 4.88
N PHE A 464 -14.21 -4.53 5.54
CA PHE A 464 -14.28 -5.99 5.37
C PHE A 464 -15.60 -6.58 5.89
N GLU A 465 -16.09 -6.10 7.03
CA GLU A 465 -17.41 -6.46 7.58
C GLU A 465 -18.52 -6.22 6.54
N ALA A 466 -18.49 -5.07 5.87
CA ALA A 466 -19.44 -4.73 4.81
C ALA A 466 -19.36 -5.67 3.59
N LEU A 467 -18.16 -6.11 3.20
CA LEU A 467 -18.01 -7.07 2.10
C LEU A 467 -18.58 -8.44 2.47
N LEU A 468 -18.26 -8.93 3.67
CA LEU A 468 -18.68 -10.25 4.14
C LEU A 468 -20.20 -10.35 4.31
N GLU A 469 -20.84 -9.30 4.82
CA GLU A 469 -22.31 -9.21 4.93
C GLU A 469 -22.98 -9.23 3.54
N ARG A 470 -22.43 -8.52 2.55
CA ARG A 470 -22.94 -8.50 1.17
C ARG A 470 -22.87 -9.89 0.51
N GLU A 471 -21.78 -10.62 0.73
CA GLU A 471 -21.65 -12.01 0.25
C GLU A 471 -22.71 -12.93 0.87
N GLU A 472 -23.01 -12.76 2.16
CA GLU A 472 -24.04 -13.55 2.83
C GLU A 472 -25.45 -13.22 2.35
N GLY A 473 -25.74 -11.93 2.13
CA GLY A 473 -27.00 -11.47 1.54
C GLY A 473 -27.24 -12.08 0.16
N SER A 474 -26.25 -11.96 -0.74
CA SER A 474 -26.31 -12.52 -2.10
C SER A 474 -26.55 -14.04 -2.11
N LYS A 475 -25.91 -14.79 -1.19
CA LYS A 475 -26.14 -16.24 -1.04
C LYS A 475 -27.55 -16.58 -0.54
N ARG A 476 -28.13 -15.75 0.33
CA ARG A 476 -29.51 -15.95 0.83
C ARG A 476 -30.52 -15.67 -0.28
N GLU A 477 -30.37 -14.55 -1.00
CA GLU A 477 -31.22 -14.20 -2.15
C GLU A 477 -31.14 -15.24 -3.27
N GLY A 478 -29.94 -15.75 -3.58
CA GLY A 478 -29.76 -16.81 -4.57
C GLY A 478 -30.50 -18.10 -4.20
N LYS A 479 -30.43 -18.53 -2.93
CA LYS A 479 -31.18 -19.70 -2.43
C LYS A 479 -32.68 -19.49 -2.41
N GLU A 480 -33.13 -18.27 -2.14
CA GLU A 480 -34.55 -17.91 -2.15
C GLU A 480 -35.11 -17.91 -3.58
N ARG A 481 -34.37 -17.35 -4.55
CA ARG A 481 -34.73 -17.42 -5.98
C ARG A 481 -34.75 -18.86 -6.50
N GLU A 482 -33.78 -19.69 -6.11
CA GLU A 482 -33.73 -21.10 -6.50
C GLU A 482 -34.94 -21.88 -5.93
N ARG A 483 -35.34 -21.62 -4.68
CA ARG A 483 -36.59 -22.18 -4.12
C ARG A 483 -37.82 -21.74 -4.88
N VAL A 484 -37.95 -20.44 -5.20
CA VAL A 484 -39.10 -19.92 -5.96
C VAL A 484 -39.18 -20.55 -7.35
N VAL A 485 -38.04 -20.79 -8.01
CA VAL A 485 -38.01 -21.47 -9.32
C VAL A 485 -38.38 -22.96 -9.21
N ILE A 486 -37.96 -23.65 -8.14
CA ILE A 486 -38.35 -25.04 -7.89
C ILE A 486 -39.85 -25.13 -7.62
N ASP A 487 -40.41 -24.24 -6.81
CA ASP A 487 -41.85 -24.23 -6.50
C ASP A 487 -42.69 -23.94 -7.77
N LEU A 488 -42.23 -23.07 -8.67
CA LEU A 488 -42.91 -22.78 -9.94
C LEU A 488 -42.79 -23.88 -11.01
N THR A 489 -41.87 -24.85 -10.84
CA THR A 489 -41.68 -25.97 -11.78
C THR A 489 -42.31 -27.27 -11.29
N MET A 490 -42.92 -27.28 -10.09
CA MET A 490 -43.64 -28.42 -9.53
C MET A 490 -45.17 -28.33 -9.67
N ASP A 491 -45.69 -27.26 -10.30
CA ASP A 491 -47.12 -27.03 -10.53
C ASP A 491 -47.57 -27.25 -12.00
N ASP A 492 -46.76 -27.91 -12.85
CA ASP A 492 -47.14 -28.35 -14.22
C ASP A 492 -47.31 -29.87 -14.35
#